data_AF-H5XCM5-F1
#
_entry.id   AF-H5XCM5-F1
#
_cell.length_a   1.000
_cell.length_b   1.000
_cell.length_c   1.000
_cell.angle_alpha   90.00
_cell.angle_beta   90.00
_cell.angle_gamma   90.00
#
_symmetry.space_group_name_H-M   'P 1'
#
loop_
_entity.id
_entity.type
_entity.pdbx_description
1 polymer ?
#
loop_
_entity_poly.entity_id
_entity_poly.type
_entity_poly.pdbx_seq_one_letter_code
_entity_poly.pdbx_strand_id
1 'polypeptide(L)'
;MGLENIWVATITGGLVRADYIAGIESHQTPALTGKPSRWLLDITLAVPAGSGSGDGWEISQLHRTLAQTDGYPARAAEELARTLDGLRRRDTAGVLRAVARHEILRFEFFPFDLGEDSAEP
;
A
#
# COMPACT_ATOMS: atom_id res chain seq x y z
N MET A 1 4.88 -17.41 0.29
CA MET A 1 4.58 -17.12 -1.13
C MET A 1 3.10 -16.79 -1.23
N GLY A 2 2.75 -15.78 -2.02
CA GLY A 2 1.37 -15.45 -2.39
C GLY A 2 1.02 -13.96 -2.49
N LEU A 3 1.97 -13.02 -2.34
CA LEU A 3 1.70 -11.58 -2.53
C LEU A 3 2.62 -10.91 -3.57
N GLU A 4 3.55 -11.67 -4.13
CA GLU A 4 4.55 -11.23 -5.11
C GLU A 4 3.93 -10.65 -6.40
N ASN A 5 2.73 -11.09 -6.75
CA ASN A 5 1.99 -10.68 -7.94
C ASN A 5 0.96 -9.57 -7.66
N ILE A 6 0.86 -9.11 -6.41
CA ILE A 6 -0.02 -8.03 -6.00
C ILE A 6 0.80 -6.75 -5.84
N TRP A 7 0.40 -5.72 -6.58
CA TRP A 7 0.96 -4.38 -6.48
C TRP A 7 -0.02 -3.47 -5.74
N VAL A 8 0.49 -2.57 -4.91
CA VAL A 8 -0.31 -1.56 -4.22
C VAL A 8 0.05 -0.20 -4.78
N ALA A 9 -0.96 0.53 -5.26
CA ALA A 9 -0.80 1.87 -5.78
C ALA A 9 -0.68 2.89 -4.65
N THR A 10 0.34 3.74 -4.75
CA THR A 10 0.56 4.88 -3.86
C THR A 10 -0.20 6.11 -4.36
N ILE A 11 -0.48 7.06 -3.46
CA ILE A 11 -1.18 8.30 -3.81
C ILE A 11 -0.40 9.16 -4.82
N THR A 12 0.93 9.01 -4.88
CA THR A 12 1.83 9.73 -5.81
C THR A 12 1.98 9.04 -7.17
N GLY A 13 1.26 7.94 -7.42
CA GLY A 13 1.25 7.25 -8.71
C GLY A 13 2.30 6.15 -8.88
N GLY A 14 3.11 5.86 -7.86
CA GLY A 14 4.01 4.71 -7.86
C GLY A 14 3.31 3.39 -7.46
N LEU A 15 3.95 2.25 -7.76
CA LEU A 15 3.51 0.91 -7.33
C LEU A 15 4.52 0.29 -6.37
N VAL A 16 4.02 -0.43 -5.39
CA VAL A 16 4.82 -1.17 -4.39
C VAL A 16 4.38 -2.63 -4.39
N ARG A 17 5.33 -3.58 -4.34
CA ARG A 17 4.99 -5.00 -4.19
C ARG A 17 4.44 -5.29 -2.80
N ALA A 18 3.31 -5.98 -2.72
CA ALA A 18 2.62 -6.21 -1.46
C ALA A 18 3.40 -7.10 -0.48
N ASP A 19 4.24 -8.01 -0.97
CA ASP A 19 5.11 -8.85 -0.14
C ASP A 19 6.26 -8.09 0.54
N TYR A 20 6.51 -6.82 0.16
CA TYR A 20 7.52 -5.97 0.79
C TYR A 20 6.95 -5.08 1.91
N ILE A 21 5.64 -5.13 2.13
CA ILE A 21 4.98 -4.36 3.17
C ILE A 21 5.26 -5.02 4.52
N ALA A 22 5.94 -4.27 5.39
CA ALA A 22 6.29 -4.69 6.74
C ALA A 22 5.38 -4.08 7.81
N GLY A 23 4.70 -2.97 7.48
CA GLY A 23 3.79 -2.27 8.39
C GLY A 23 2.70 -1.53 7.62
N ILE A 24 1.55 -1.36 8.27
CA ILE A 24 0.42 -0.56 7.80
C ILE A 24 -0.01 0.32 8.96
N GLU A 25 -0.09 1.62 8.76
CA GLU A 25 -0.39 2.56 9.82
C GLU A 25 -1.25 3.73 9.32
N SER A 26 -1.97 4.34 10.24
CA SER A 26 -2.67 5.59 9.97
C SER A 26 -2.17 6.65 10.93
N HIS A 27 -1.76 7.79 10.38
CA HIS A 27 -1.29 8.91 11.18
C HIS A 27 -1.81 10.22 10.61
N GLN A 28 -1.74 11.24 11.43
CA GLN A 28 -2.27 12.55 11.10
C GLN A 28 -1.13 13.48 10.67
N THR A 29 -1.30 14.21 9.56
CA THR A 29 -0.32 15.22 9.14
C THR A 29 -0.28 16.36 10.16
N PRO A 30 0.86 17.05 10.33
CA PRO A 30 0.90 18.26 11.15
C PRO A 30 -0.16 19.27 10.71
N ALA A 31 -0.79 19.94 11.68
CA ALA A 31 -1.63 21.10 11.40
C ALA A 31 -0.73 22.27 10.99
N LEU A 32 -1.01 22.88 9.84
CA LEU A 32 -0.28 24.04 9.34
C LEU A 32 -1.26 25.22 9.21
N THR A 33 -0.79 26.45 9.45
CA THR A 33 -1.64 27.65 9.30
C THR A 33 -2.26 27.69 7.90
N GLY A 34 -3.59 27.70 7.83
CA GLY A 34 -4.33 27.72 6.56
C GLY A 34 -4.48 26.38 5.85
N LYS A 35 -3.94 25.27 6.39
CA LYS A 35 -4.12 23.92 5.85
C LYS A 35 -4.65 22.98 6.93
N PRO A 36 -5.88 22.44 6.79
CA PRO A 36 -6.39 21.50 7.75
C PRO A 36 -5.48 20.26 7.78
N SER A 37 -5.31 19.72 8.97
CA SER A 37 -4.65 18.44 9.14
C SER A 37 -5.46 17.33 8.46
N ARG A 38 -4.76 16.35 7.87
CA ARG A 38 -5.36 15.25 7.13
C ARG A 38 -4.87 13.93 7.71
N TRP A 39 -5.67 12.88 7.56
CA TRP A 39 -5.26 11.54 7.93
C TRP A 39 -4.64 10.85 6.72
N LEU A 40 -3.52 10.19 6.92
CA LEU A 40 -2.84 9.37 5.93
C LEU A 40 -2.98 7.90 6.30
N LEU A 41 -3.17 7.06 5.29
CA LEU A 41 -2.93 5.62 5.38
C LEU A 41 -1.61 5.34 4.69
N ASP A 42 -0.64 4.85 5.45
CA ASP A 42 0.71 4.60 5.01
C ASP A 42 1.06 3.11 5.13
N ILE A 43 1.98 2.68 4.28
CA ILE A 43 2.68 1.40 4.38
C ILE A 43 4.16 1.65 4.60
N THR A 44 4.77 0.79 5.40
CA THR A 44 6.21 0.79 5.64
C THR A 44 6.82 -0.40 4.92
N LEU A 45 7.90 -0.17 4.17
CA LEU A 45 8.60 -1.22 3.44
C LEU A 45 9.79 -1.72 4.24
N ALA A 46 9.97 -3.05 4.27
CA ALA A 46 11.20 -3.66 4.73
C ALA A 46 12.26 -3.59 3.62
N VAL A 47 12.74 -2.38 3.32
CA VAL A 47 13.87 -2.21 2.40
C VAL A 47 15.09 -1.73 3.19
N PRO A 48 16.29 -2.22 2.88
CA PRO A 48 17.51 -1.57 3.33
C PRO A 48 17.60 -0.21 2.61
N ALA A 49 17.32 0.85 3.35
CA ALA A 49 17.61 2.21 2.90
C ALA A 49 18.67 2.79 3.85
N GLY A 50 19.88 2.97 3.35
CA GLY A 50 21.00 3.53 4.11
C GLY A 50 22.27 3.65 3.28
N SER A 51 23.24 4.39 3.80
CA SER A 51 24.64 4.37 3.35
C SER A 51 25.45 3.49 4.31
N GLY A 52 26.31 2.62 3.78
CA GLY A 52 27.18 1.79 4.62
C GLY A 52 28.27 2.62 5.33
N SER A 53 28.50 2.34 6.61
CA SER A 53 29.76 2.66 7.30
C SER A 53 30.55 1.37 7.52
N GLY A 54 31.82 1.49 7.93
CA GLY A 54 32.68 0.32 8.21
C GLY A 54 32.11 -0.67 9.25
N ASP A 55 31.10 -0.24 10.02
CA ASP A 55 30.48 -1.02 11.10
C ASP A 55 29.12 -1.64 10.72
N GLY A 56 28.58 -1.38 9.52
CA GLY A 56 27.35 -2.01 9.05
C GLY A 56 26.45 -1.15 8.15
N TRP A 57 25.26 -1.68 7.85
CA TRP A 57 24.20 -0.99 7.12
C TRP A 57 23.13 -0.50 8.09
N GLU A 58 22.82 0.80 8.06
CA GLU A 58 21.58 1.28 8.67
C GLU A 58 20.38 0.90 7.78
N ILE A 59 19.37 0.29 8.39
CA ILE A 59 18.09 -0.03 7.75
C ILE A 59 17.11 1.06 8.16
N SER A 60 16.84 2.04 7.28
CA SER A 60 15.75 2.99 7.51
C SER A 60 14.42 2.47 6.97
N GLN A 61 13.34 2.78 7.69
CA GLN A 61 11.97 2.46 7.30
C GLN A 61 11.51 3.43 6.20
N LEU A 62 11.03 2.87 5.08
CA LEU A 62 10.52 3.67 3.97
C LEU A 62 9.00 3.72 4.00
N HIS A 63 8.45 4.88 4.36
CA HIS A 63 7.00 5.11 4.37
C HIS A 63 6.51 5.49 2.96
N ARG A 64 5.35 4.94 2.58
CA ARG A 64 4.65 5.24 1.34
C ARG A 64 3.17 5.45 1.63
N THR A 65 2.66 6.61 1.24
CA THR A 65 1.25 6.95 1.41
C THR A 65 0.39 6.32 0.34
N LEU A 66 -0.68 5.64 0.76
CA LEU A 66 -1.67 5.03 -0.11
C LEU A 66 -2.86 5.94 -0.37
N ALA A 67 -3.33 6.62 0.67
CA ALA A 67 -4.48 7.51 0.59
C ALA A 67 -4.45 8.59 1.69
N GLN A 68 -5.23 9.63 1.46
CA GLN A 68 -5.45 10.72 2.39
C GLN A 68 -6.95 10.94 2.59
N THR A 69 -7.39 11.11 3.83
CA THR A 69 -8.77 11.34 4.22
C THR A 69 -8.92 12.57 5.12
N ASP A 70 -10.14 13.06 5.23
CA ASP A 70 -10.48 14.22 6.06
C ASP A 70 -10.68 13.82 7.53
N GLY A 71 -11.23 12.63 7.76
CA GLY A 71 -11.41 12.00 9.08
C GLY A 71 -10.52 10.78 9.26
N TYR A 72 -10.47 10.27 10.50
CA TYR A 72 -9.71 9.07 10.84
C TYR A 72 -10.24 7.86 10.04
N PRO A 73 -9.41 7.19 9.23
CA PRO A 73 -9.83 6.04 8.41
C PRO A 73 -9.91 4.80 9.30
N ALA A 74 -10.94 4.74 10.14
CA ALA A 74 -11.11 3.68 11.12
C ALA A 74 -11.05 2.30 10.46
N ARG A 75 -10.23 1.41 11.01
CA ARG A 75 -10.02 0.02 10.56
C ARG A 75 -9.37 -0.13 9.18
N ALA A 76 -8.90 0.94 8.55
CA ALA A 76 -8.33 0.87 7.21
C ALA A 76 -7.10 -0.04 7.13
N ALA A 77 -6.28 -0.09 8.19
CA ALA A 77 -5.13 -0.98 8.26
C ALA A 77 -5.56 -2.47 8.26
N GLU A 78 -6.56 -2.81 9.08
CA GLU A 78 -7.10 -4.16 9.18
C GLU A 78 -7.86 -4.57 7.91
N GLU A 79 -8.55 -3.63 7.27
CA GLU A 79 -9.21 -3.86 5.99
C GLU A 79 -8.23 -4.08 4.85
N LEU A 80 -7.12 -3.33 4.81
CA LEU A 80 -6.04 -3.58 3.86
C LEU A 80 -5.44 -4.97 4.09
N ALA A 81 -5.09 -5.30 5.33
CA ALA A 81 -4.53 -6.60 5.68
C ALA A 81 -5.48 -7.76 5.29
N ARG A 82 -6.78 -7.62 5.58
CA ARG A 82 -7.80 -8.60 5.19
C ARG A 82 -7.92 -8.73 3.67
N THR A 83 -7.85 -7.62 2.94
CA THR A 83 -7.94 -7.60 1.49
C THR A 83 -6.73 -8.30 0.86
N LEU A 84 -5.52 -8.00 1.34
CA LEU A 84 -4.29 -8.66 0.91
C LEU A 84 -4.35 -10.18 1.18
N ASP A 85 -4.78 -10.60 2.37
CA ASP A 85 -4.95 -12.02 2.66
C ASP A 85 -5.99 -12.69 1.74
N GLY A 86 -7.10 -12.02 1.45
CA GLY A 86 -8.10 -12.51 0.50
C GLY A 86 -7.60 -12.60 -0.94
N LEU A 87 -6.73 -11.69 -1.38
CA LEU A 87 -6.06 -11.75 -2.69
C LEU A 87 -5.03 -12.89 -2.73
N ARG A 88 -4.20 -13.01 -1.68
CA ARG A 88 -3.22 -14.08 -1.51
C ARG A 88 -3.86 -15.46 -1.63
N ARG A 89 -5.01 -15.68 -0.99
CA ARG A 89 -5.72 -16.97 -1.04
C ARG A 89 -6.29 -17.30 -2.42
N ARG A 90 -6.54 -16.29 -3.26
CA ARG A 90 -7.09 -16.47 -4.62
C ARG A 90 -6.02 -16.58 -5.69
N ASP A 91 -4.74 -16.45 -5.31
CA ASP A 91 -3.59 -16.49 -6.22
C ASP A 91 -3.75 -15.54 -7.43
N THR A 92 -4.28 -14.35 -7.16
CA THR A 92 -4.54 -13.33 -8.19
C THR A 92 -3.32 -12.46 -8.46
N ALA A 93 -3.21 -11.93 -9.68
CA ALA A 93 -2.24 -10.90 -10.03
C ALA A 93 -2.95 -9.58 -10.39
N GLY A 94 -2.43 -8.44 -9.94
CA GLY A 94 -3.03 -7.15 -10.25
C GLY A 94 -2.60 -6.01 -9.34
N VAL A 95 -3.35 -4.90 -9.43
CA VAL A 95 -3.10 -3.66 -8.68
C VAL A 95 -4.23 -3.41 -7.69
N LEU A 96 -3.89 -3.24 -6.42
CA LEU A 96 -4.78 -2.75 -5.37
C LEU A 96 -4.60 -1.23 -5.21
N ARG A 97 -5.71 -0.49 -5.19
CA ARG A 97 -5.72 0.96 -4.98
C ARG A 97 -6.58 1.32 -3.78
N ALA A 98 -6.06 2.19 -2.92
CA ALA A 98 -6.86 2.84 -1.90
C ALA A 98 -7.62 4.02 -2.53
N VAL A 99 -8.94 4.04 -2.38
CA VAL A 99 -9.83 5.08 -2.89
C VAL A 99 -10.47 5.77 -1.70
N ALA A 100 -10.10 7.03 -1.49
CA ALA A 100 -10.66 7.87 -0.45
C ALA A 100 -11.82 8.71 -1.00
N ARG A 101 -12.94 8.74 -0.26
CA ARG A 101 -14.04 9.69 -0.45
C ARG A 101 -14.44 10.26 0.91
N HIS A 102 -14.07 11.51 1.16
CA HIS A 102 -14.23 12.18 2.46
C HIS A 102 -13.56 11.40 3.60
N GLU A 103 -14.36 10.82 4.51
CA GLU A 103 -13.92 10.04 5.67
C GLU A 103 -13.84 8.54 5.39
N ILE A 104 -14.32 8.10 4.22
CA ILE A 104 -14.39 6.67 3.87
C ILE A 104 -13.20 6.32 2.99
N LEU A 105 -12.47 5.28 3.37
CA LEU A 105 -11.41 4.67 2.59
C LEU A 105 -11.85 3.27 2.16
N ARG A 106 -11.69 2.96 0.87
CA ARG A 106 -11.99 1.64 0.31
C ARG A 106 -10.80 1.11 -0.48
N PHE A 107 -10.72 -0.20 -0.65
CA PHE A 107 -9.70 -0.83 -1.48
C PHE A 107 -10.34 -1.46 -2.72
N GLU A 108 -9.85 -1.05 -3.88
CA GLU A 108 -10.31 -1.53 -5.18
C GLU A 108 -9.19 -2.30 -5.86
N PHE A 109 -9.48 -3.52 -6.30
CA PHE A 109 -8.52 -4.39 -6.96
C PHE A 109 -8.80 -4.45 -8.46
N PHE A 110 -7.74 -4.26 -9.25
CA PHE A 110 -7.74 -4.30 -10.70
C PHE A 110 -6.87 -5.48 -11.11
N PRO A 111 -7.46 -6.64 -11.47
CA PRO A 111 -6.69 -7.77 -11.96
C PRO A 111 -5.96 -7.38 -13.24
N PHE A 112 -4.77 -7.96 -13.45
CA PHE A 112 -4.17 -7.91 -14.79
C PHE A 112 -4.98 -8.81 -15.73
N ASP A 113 -5.13 -8.38 -16.98
CA ASP A 113 -5.69 -9.25 -18.01
C ASP A 113 -4.74 -10.45 -18.19
N LEU A 114 -5.19 -11.62 -17.76
CA LEU A 114 -4.56 -12.89 -18.12
C LEU A 114 -4.97 -13.13 -19.58
N GLY A 115 -4.24 -12.55 -20.53
CA GLY A 115 -4.52 -12.72 -21.95
C GLY A 115 -4.77 -14.19 -22.30
N GLU A 116 -5.71 -14.43 -23.21
CA GLU A 116 -6.06 -15.74 -23.77
C GLU A 116 -4.84 -16.36 -24.48
N ASP A 117 -3.91 -16.97 -23.75
CA ASP A 117 -2.94 -17.95 -24.28
C ASP A 117 -3.60 -19.34 -24.39
N SER A 118 -4.86 -19.37 -24.84
CA SER A 118 -5.64 -20.60 -25.06
C SER A 118 -6.49 -20.46 -26.31
N ALA A 119 -5.84 -20.17 -27.44
CA ALA A 119 -6.42 -20.38 -28.76
C ALA A 119 -5.33 -20.69 -29.79
N GLU A 120 -4.77 -21.91 -29.71
CA GLU A 120 -4.26 -22.61 -30.89
C GLU A 120 -4.88 -24.02 -30.92
N PRO A 121 -5.63 -24.34 -31.99
CA PRO A 121 -5.54 -25.64 -32.64
C PRO A 121 -4.63 -25.60 -33.88
#